data_AF-A0AAU7G7G1-F1
#
_entry.id   AF-A0AAU7G7G1-F1
#
_cell.length_a   1.000
_cell.length_b   1.000
_cell.length_c   1.000
_cell.angle_alpha   90.00
_cell.angle_beta   90.00
_cell.angle_gamma   90.00
#
_symmetry.space_group_name_H-M   'P 1'
#
loop_
_entity.id
_entity.type
_entity.pdbx_description
1 polymer ?
#
loop_
_entity_poly.entity_id
_entity_poly.type
_entity_poly.pdbx_seq_one_letter_code
_entity_poly.pdbx_strand_id
1 'polypeptide(L)'
;MGDGASREEWEQRDLISGRSAFEWARVGVLGLVTAAAGGLGAAICAVTIVAANQAIDAVTIACLTTFLIGSVVLLISSRQMKRKERLELAAGYTTLMQGHYDVERRHSPTGVVVRGAGQQALNRVQEREAKQRVQEYLQRSGR
;
A
#
# COMPACT_ATOMS: atom_id res chain seq x y z
N MET A 1 -5.15 -41.99 -14.31
CA MET A 1 -5.92 -40.74 -14.13
C MET A 1 -5.84 -40.38 -12.66
N GLY A 2 -4.74 -39.74 -12.27
CA GLY A 2 -4.43 -39.45 -10.87
C GLY A 2 -4.84 -38.03 -10.50
N ASP A 3 -5.62 -37.91 -9.43
CA ASP A 3 -5.61 -36.87 -8.38
C ASP A 3 -4.97 -35.51 -8.73
N GLY A 4 -5.49 -34.85 -9.77
CA GLY A 4 -5.19 -33.45 -10.07
C GLY A 4 -6.09 -32.44 -9.36
N ALA A 5 -7.13 -32.90 -8.65
CA ALA A 5 -8.24 -32.08 -8.17
C ALA A 5 -8.07 -31.47 -6.77
N SER A 6 -6.96 -31.72 -6.07
CA SER A 6 -6.67 -31.15 -4.74
C SER A 6 -5.57 -30.07 -4.74
N ARG A 7 -5.10 -29.65 -5.93
CA ARG A 7 -4.08 -28.61 -6.10
C ARG A 7 -4.60 -27.16 -5.94
N GLU A 8 -5.91 -26.96 -5.78
CA GLU A 8 -6.55 -25.67 -6.11
C GLU A 8 -6.88 -24.71 -4.96
N GLU A 9 -6.68 -25.02 -3.67
CA GLU A 9 -7.07 -24.08 -2.59
C GLU A 9 -5.93 -23.35 -1.88
N TRP A 10 -4.68 -23.74 -2.11
CA TRP A 10 -3.53 -23.28 -1.32
C TRP A 10 -2.29 -22.93 -2.15
N GLU A 11 -2.48 -22.58 -3.42
CA GLU A 11 -1.37 -22.31 -4.33
C GLU A 11 -0.74 -20.95 -3.99
N GLN A 12 0.29 -20.98 -3.14
CA GLN A 12 1.27 -19.91 -3.08
C GLN A 12 1.82 -19.75 -4.50
N ARG A 13 1.59 -18.58 -5.10
CA ARG A 13 2.11 -18.26 -6.42
C ARG A 13 3.21 -17.23 -6.29
N ASP A 14 4.22 -17.39 -7.13
CA ASP A 14 5.37 -16.49 -7.14
C ASP A 14 4.92 -15.04 -7.29
N LEU A 15 5.51 -14.19 -6.46
CA LEU A 15 5.36 -12.75 -6.51
C LEU A 15 6.57 -12.16 -7.23
N ILE A 16 6.32 -11.12 -8.02
CA ILE A 16 7.38 -10.28 -8.55
C ILE A 16 8.24 -9.78 -7.38
N SER A 17 9.55 -9.92 -7.51
CA SER A 17 10.50 -9.60 -6.46
C SER A 17 10.43 -8.12 -6.02
N GLY A 18 10.64 -7.91 -4.72
CA GLY A 18 10.67 -6.60 -4.08
C GLY A 18 9.31 -6.12 -3.57
N ARG A 19 9.24 -4.85 -3.20
CA ARG A 19 8.01 -4.27 -2.63
C ARG A 19 6.84 -4.31 -3.63
N SER A 20 5.69 -4.75 -3.16
CA SER A 20 4.43 -4.78 -3.93
C SER A 20 3.83 -3.40 -4.12
N ALA A 21 2.85 -3.29 -5.01
CA ALA A 21 2.04 -2.08 -5.16
C ALA A 21 1.37 -1.66 -3.84
N PHE A 22 0.85 -2.62 -3.08
CA PHE A 22 0.22 -2.36 -1.78
C PHE A 22 1.20 -1.77 -0.74
N GLU A 23 2.44 -2.25 -0.70
CA GLU A 23 3.46 -1.71 0.21
C GLU A 23 3.87 -0.29 -0.16
N TRP A 24 4.02 0.01 -1.46
CA TRP A 24 4.25 1.37 -1.93
C TRP A 24 3.07 2.29 -1.63
N ALA A 25 1.83 1.80 -1.72
CA ALA A 25 0.65 2.55 -1.31
C ALA A 25 0.71 2.91 0.19
N ARG A 26 1.09 1.97 1.07
CA ARG A 26 1.25 2.24 2.51
C ARG A 26 2.32 3.29 2.80
N VAL A 27 3.47 3.22 2.11
CA VAL A 27 4.50 4.25 2.21
C VAL A 27 3.97 5.61 1.73
N GLY A 28 3.16 5.63 0.67
CA GLY A 28 2.50 6.83 0.20
C GLY A 28 1.55 7.45 1.20
N VAL A 29 0.77 6.64 1.93
CA VAL A 29 -0.09 7.14 3.02
C VAL A 29 0.74 7.82 4.11
N LEU A 30 1.88 7.24 4.49
CA LEU A 30 2.78 7.87 5.46
C LEU A 30 3.32 9.21 4.94
N GLY A 31 3.77 9.25 3.68
CA GLY A 31 4.22 10.50 3.04
C GLY A 31 3.12 11.57 3.00
N LEU A 32 1.88 11.18 2.72
CA LEU A 32 0.72 12.08 2.73
C LEU A 32 0.45 12.65 4.12
N VAL A 33 0.48 11.82 5.17
CA VAL A 33 0.26 12.27 6.56
C VAL A 33 1.37 13.24 6.98
N THR A 34 2.63 12.92 6.68
CA THR A 34 3.77 13.79 6.98
C THR A 34 3.66 15.13 6.24
N ALA A 35 3.29 15.10 4.95
CA ALA A 35 3.07 16.31 4.17
C ALA A 35 1.93 17.14 4.78
N ALA A 36 0.78 16.53 5.07
CA ALA A 36 -0.36 17.26 5.63
C ALA A 36 -0.02 17.92 6.98
N ALA A 37 0.68 17.21 7.86
CA ALA A 37 1.13 17.75 9.15
C ALA A 37 2.10 18.92 8.98
N GLY A 38 3.12 18.78 8.11
CA GLY A 38 4.07 19.86 7.82
C GLY A 38 3.42 21.08 7.18
N GLY A 39 2.50 20.86 6.24
CA GLY A 39 1.77 21.93 5.55
C GLY A 39 0.84 22.71 6.47
N LEU A 40 0.11 22.00 7.35
CA LEU A 40 -0.73 22.64 8.37
C LEU A 40 0.11 23.46 9.35
N GLY A 41 1.24 22.91 9.83
CA GLY A 41 2.16 23.64 10.70
C GLY A 41 2.71 24.91 10.04
N ALA A 42 3.14 24.80 8.78
CA ALA A 42 3.68 25.95 8.03
C ALA A 42 2.62 27.03 7.80
N ALA A 43 1.37 26.64 7.51
CA ALA A 43 0.26 27.58 7.33
C ALA A 43 -0.05 28.34 8.64
N ILE A 44 -0.06 27.65 9.78
CA ILE A 44 -0.28 28.27 11.09
C ILE A 44 0.86 29.27 11.40
N CYS A 45 2.11 28.86 11.24
CA CYS A 45 3.26 29.74 11.50
C CYS A 45 3.29 30.94 10.53
N ALA A 46 2.92 30.77 9.27
CA ALA A 46 2.86 31.86 8.30
C ALA A 46 1.82 32.93 8.71
N VAL A 47 0.64 32.52 9.19
CA VAL A 47 -0.38 33.46 9.69
C VAL A 47 0.15 34.24 10.90
N THR A 48 0.84 33.57 11.82
CA THR A 48 1.42 34.24 12.99
C THR A 48 2.53 35.23 12.62
N ILE A 49 3.37 34.88 11.65
CA ILE A 49 4.46 35.74 11.17
C ILE A 49 3.89 37.00 10.50
N VAL A 50 2.89 36.85 9.63
CA VAL A 50 2.23 37.98 8.94
C VAL A 50 1.52 38.88 9.96
N ALA A 51 0.84 38.29 10.96
CA ALA A 51 0.16 39.06 12.00
C ALA A 51 1.14 39.81 12.92
N ALA A 52 2.32 39.25 13.19
CA ALA A 52 3.32 39.83 14.08
C ALA A 52 4.42 40.65 13.35
N ASN A 53 4.40 40.71 12.01
CA ASN A 53 5.44 41.30 11.16
C ASN A 53 6.86 40.83 11.51
N GLN A 54 7.00 39.53 11.77
CA GLN A 54 8.28 38.92 12.18
C GLN A 54 9.05 38.35 10.96
N ALA A 55 10.34 38.10 11.13
CA ALA A 55 11.11 37.35 10.14
C ALA A 55 10.70 35.86 10.16
N ILE A 56 10.99 35.14 9.07
CA ILE A 56 10.79 33.68 9.01
C ILE A 56 11.60 33.03 10.13
N ASP A 57 10.92 32.31 11.01
CA ASP A 57 11.52 31.62 12.14
C ASP A 57 11.94 30.18 11.78
N ALA A 58 12.81 29.60 12.61
CA ALA A 58 13.29 28.24 12.42
C ALA A 58 12.16 27.20 12.43
N VAL A 59 11.05 27.47 13.15
CA VAL A 59 9.88 26.58 13.22
C VAL A 59 9.16 26.52 11.89
N THR A 60 8.93 27.66 11.23
CA THR A 60 8.32 27.70 9.89
C THR A 60 9.17 26.93 8.88
N ILE A 61 10.50 27.10 8.94
CA ILE A 61 11.43 26.35 8.06
C ILE A 61 11.35 24.85 8.35
N ALA A 62 11.28 24.43 9.61
CA ALA A 62 11.11 23.03 9.98
C ALA A 62 9.79 22.43 9.47
N CYS A 63 8.69 23.18 9.54
CA CYS A 63 7.40 22.75 9.01
C CYS A 63 7.42 22.63 7.48
N LEU A 64 8.00 23.62 6.78
CA LEU A 64 8.14 23.59 5.32
C LEU A 64 9.05 22.44 4.85
N THR A 65 10.17 22.19 5.53
CA THR A 65 11.04 21.06 5.20
C THR A 65 10.34 19.72 5.43
N THR A 66 9.59 19.57 6.53
CA THR A 66 8.77 18.38 6.78
C THR A 66 7.71 18.18 5.69
N PHE A 67 7.04 19.26 5.26
CA PHE A 67 6.10 19.25 4.15
C PHE A 67 6.76 18.74 2.87
N LEU A 68 7.92 19.33 2.50
CA LEU A 68 8.66 18.95 1.29
C LEU A 68 9.12 17.49 1.32
N ILE A 69 9.64 17.01 2.44
CA ILE A 69 10.05 15.60 2.59
C ILE A 69 8.84 14.68 2.40
N GLY A 70 7.72 14.98 3.06
CA GLY A 70 6.47 14.22 2.91
C GLY A 70 5.98 14.20 1.46
N SER A 71 6.00 15.34 0.77
CA SER A 71 5.62 15.46 -0.64
C SER A 71 6.53 14.65 -1.56
N VAL A 72 7.85 14.69 -1.35
CA VAL A 72 8.82 13.92 -2.14
C VAL A 72 8.59 12.42 -1.96
N VAL A 73 8.41 11.96 -0.71
CA VAL A 73 8.10 10.55 -0.42
C VAL A 73 6.81 10.13 -1.11
N LEU A 74 5.75 10.95 -1.02
CA LEU A 74 4.45 10.69 -1.67
C LEU A 74 4.56 10.59 -3.20
N LEU A 75 5.33 11.50 -3.83
CA LEU A 75 5.54 11.49 -5.28
C LEU A 75 6.29 10.24 -5.74
N ILE A 76 7.37 9.89 -5.02
CA ILE A 76 8.17 8.70 -5.33
C ILE A 76 7.33 7.44 -5.14
N SER A 77 6.63 7.31 -4.00
CA SER A 77 5.82 6.14 -3.69
C SER A 77 4.65 5.99 -4.68
N SER A 78 4.00 7.09 -5.09
CA SER A 78 2.93 7.06 -6.08
C SER A 78 3.43 6.59 -7.46
N ARG A 79 4.61 7.07 -7.89
CA ARG A 79 5.23 6.62 -9.14
C ARG A 79 5.62 5.14 -9.08
N GLN A 80 6.22 4.68 -7.98
CA GLN A 80 6.60 3.28 -7.82
C GLN A 80 5.38 2.37 -7.68
N MET A 81 4.34 2.81 -6.97
CA MET A 81 3.05 2.11 -6.85
C MET A 81 2.47 1.86 -8.24
N LYS A 82 2.29 2.90 -9.06
CA LYS A 82 1.75 2.77 -10.43
C LYS A 82 2.62 1.86 -11.31
N ARG A 83 3.94 1.96 -11.18
CA ARG A 83 4.86 1.09 -11.92
C ARG A 83 4.70 -0.37 -11.50
N LYS A 84 4.65 -0.65 -10.21
CA LYS A 84 4.50 -2.00 -9.66
C LYS A 84 3.12 -2.58 -9.96
N GLU A 85 2.06 -1.79 -9.82
CA GLU A 85 0.70 -2.17 -10.20
C GLU A 85 0.65 -2.64 -11.66
N ARG A 86 1.23 -1.88 -12.60
CA ARG A 86 1.29 -2.30 -14.01
C ARG A 86 2.04 -3.62 -14.20
N LEU A 87 3.12 -3.85 -13.46
CA LEU A 87 3.88 -5.10 -13.53
C LEU A 87 3.09 -6.27 -12.94
N GLU A 88 2.40 -6.07 -11.82
CA GLU A 88 1.51 -7.08 -11.21
C GLU A 88 0.39 -7.46 -12.18
N LEU A 89 -0.30 -6.47 -12.76
CA LEU A 89 -1.37 -6.70 -13.73
C LEU A 89 -0.88 -7.41 -14.98
N ALA A 90 0.31 -7.06 -15.49
CA ALA A 90 0.93 -7.76 -16.61
C ALA A 90 1.28 -9.23 -16.26
N ALA A 91 1.54 -9.53 -14.99
CA ALA A 91 1.72 -10.89 -14.48
C ALA A 91 0.40 -11.60 -14.13
N GLY A 92 -0.75 -10.97 -14.39
CA GLY A 92 -2.07 -11.58 -14.22
C GLY A 92 -2.60 -11.60 -12.78
N TYR A 93 -2.05 -10.77 -11.88
CA TYR A 93 -2.52 -10.66 -10.51
C TYR A 93 -2.47 -9.22 -9.99
N THR A 94 -3.04 -8.97 -8.81
CA THR A 94 -2.91 -7.70 -8.10
C THR A 94 -2.72 -7.93 -6.60
N THR A 95 -1.95 -7.06 -5.95
CA THR A 95 -1.87 -7.01 -4.48
C THR A 95 -2.77 -5.94 -3.87
N LEU A 96 -3.36 -5.06 -4.69
CA LEU A 96 -4.23 -3.99 -4.24
C LEU A 96 -5.60 -4.55 -3.81
N MET A 97 -6.21 -3.90 -2.82
CA MET A 97 -7.50 -4.33 -2.30
C MET A 97 -8.67 -3.98 -3.22
N GLN A 98 -8.48 -3.00 -4.09
CA GLN A 98 -9.51 -2.38 -4.94
C GLN A 98 -8.97 -2.16 -6.35
N GLY A 99 -9.87 -2.01 -7.34
CA GLY A 99 -9.55 -1.51 -8.68
C GLY A 99 -9.49 -2.55 -9.80
N HIS A 100 -9.17 -3.81 -9.51
CA HIS A 100 -8.95 -4.84 -10.55
C HIS A 100 -9.60 -6.17 -10.15
N TYR A 101 -10.86 -6.39 -10.51
CA TYR A 101 -11.64 -7.60 -10.17
C TYR A 101 -11.46 -8.73 -11.19
N ASP A 102 -10.96 -8.40 -12.37
CA ASP A 102 -10.64 -9.27 -13.49
C ASP A 102 -9.45 -10.18 -13.21
N VAL A 103 -8.53 -9.78 -12.33
CA VAL A 103 -7.34 -10.57 -11.96
C VAL A 103 -7.40 -11.13 -10.53
N GLU A 104 -6.57 -12.14 -10.26
CA GLU A 104 -6.40 -12.71 -8.92
C GLU A 104 -5.86 -11.67 -7.95
N ARG A 105 -6.44 -11.59 -6.75
CA ARG A 105 -5.86 -10.81 -5.66
C ARG A 105 -4.97 -11.70 -4.80
N ARG A 106 -3.69 -11.34 -4.68
CA ARG A 106 -2.71 -12.06 -3.85
C ARG A 106 -2.31 -11.23 -2.63
N HIS A 107 -1.96 -11.93 -1.55
CA HIS A 107 -1.45 -11.31 -0.34
C HIS A 107 -0.01 -10.85 -0.57
N SER A 108 0.23 -9.55 -0.43
CA SER A 108 1.49 -8.87 -0.76
C SER A 108 2.78 -9.59 -0.31
N PRO A 109 2.93 -10.06 0.95
CA PRO A 109 4.17 -10.68 1.40
C PRO A 109 4.23 -12.20 1.20
N THR A 110 3.09 -12.90 1.07
CA THR A 110 3.08 -14.38 1.06
C THR A 110 2.70 -14.99 -0.28
N GLY A 111 2.13 -14.20 -1.21
CA GLY A 111 1.66 -14.71 -2.50
C GLY A 111 0.38 -15.55 -2.43
N VAL A 112 -0.17 -15.77 -1.23
CA VAL A 112 -1.42 -16.51 -1.02
C VAL A 112 -2.56 -15.80 -1.73
N VAL A 113 -3.36 -16.55 -2.50
CA VAL A 113 -4.54 -16.01 -3.19
C VAL A 113 -5.61 -15.65 -2.15
N VAL A 114 -5.94 -14.37 -2.09
CA VAL A 114 -6.97 -13.79 -1.21
C VAL A 114 -8.33 -13.79 -1.90
N ARG A 115 -8.33 -13.58 -3.22
CA ARG A 115 -9.53 -13.54 -4.08
C ARG A 115 -9.19 -14.10 -5.45
N GLY A 116 -10.07 -14.91 -6.02
CA GLY A 116 -9.95 -15.38 -7.40
C GLY A 116 -10.15 -14.25 -8.43
N ALA A 117 -9.72 -14.50 -9.66
CA ALA A 117 -10.04 -13.67 -10.82
C ALA A 117 -11.55 -13.68 -11.12
N GLY A 118 -12.10 -12.55 -11.54
CA GLY A 118 -13.52 -12.38 -11.86
C GLY A 118 -14.46 -12.35 -10.64
N GLN A 119 -13.97 -12.61 -9.43
CA GLN A 119 -14.78 -12.53 -8.21
C GLN A 119 -15.04 -11.08 -7.82
N GLN A 120 -16.25 -10.81 -7.33
CA GLN A 120 -16.64 -9.50 -6.79
C GLN A 120 -15.79 -9.12 -5.56
N ALA A 121 -15.93 -7.86 -5.12
CA ALA A 121 -15.31 -7.40 -3.89
C ALA A 121 -15.69 -8.33 -2.72
N LEU A 122 -14.66 -8.76 -1.97
CA LEU A 122 -14.86 -9.55 -0.76
C LEU A 122 -15.68 -8.74 0.24
N ASN A 123 -16.70 -9.35 0.82
CA ASN A 123 -17.40 -8.77 1.96
C ASN A 123 -16.51 -8.84 3.22
N ARG A 124 -16.91 -8.17 4.31
CA ARG A 124 -16.11 -8.13 5.56
C ARG A 124 -15.83 -9.52 6.15
N VAL A 125 -16.76 -10.46 6.00
CA VAL A 125 -16.63 -11.83 6.54
C VAL A 125 -15.62 -12.62 5.73
N GLN A 126 -15.76 -12.62 4.40
CA GLN A 126 -14.83 -13.26 3.46
C GLN A 126 -13.43 -12.67 3.58
N GLU A 127 -13.31 -11.37 3.83
CA GLU A 127 -12.01 -10.73 4.03
C GLU A 127 -11.35 -11.17 5.35
N ARG A 128 -12.15 -11.40 6.40
CA ARG A 128 -11.65 -11.96 7.66
C ARG A 128 -11.20 -13.40 7.49
N GLU A 129 -11.96 -14.23 6.79
CA GLU A 129 -11.60 -15.61 6.48
C GLU A 129 -10.33 -15.69 5.63
N ALA A 130 -10.20 -14.82 4.62
CA ALA A 130 -8.98 -14.74 3.82
C ALA A 130 -7.75 -14.33 4.65
N LYS A 131 -7.91 -13.39 5.61
CA LYS A 131 -6.84 -13.04 6.55
C LYS A 131 -6.48 -14.19 7.48
N GLN A 132 -7.46 -14.95 7.98
CA GLN A 132 -7.22 -16.13 8.80
C GLN A 132 -6.43 -17.20 8.02
N ARG A 133 -6.79 -17.47 6.76
CA ARG A 133 -6.05 -18.39 5.88
C ARG A 133 -4.59 -17.97 5.71
N VAL A 134 -4.33 -16.67 5.51
CA VAL A 134 -2.97 -16.13 5.44
C VAL A 134 -2.21 -16.32 6.76
N GLN A 135 -2.86 -16.12 7.91
CA GLN A 135 -2.25 -16.32 9.22
C GLN A 135 -1.91 -17.78 9.49
N GLU A 136 -2.81 -18.71 9.15
CA GLU A 136 -2.56 -20.14 9.27
C GLU A 136 -1.38 -20.58 8.40
N TYR A 137 -1.30 -20.08 7.17
CA TYR A 137 -0.18 -20.33 6.27
C TYR A 137 1.15 -19.84 6.87
N LEU A 138 1.17 -18.63 7.45
CA LEU A 138 2.36 -18.08 8.12
C LEU A 138 2.79 -18.91 9.33
N GLN A 139 1.85 -19.41 10.12
CA GLN A 139 2.15 -20.28 11.28
C GLN A 139 2.71 -21.64 10.85
N ARG A 140 2.25 -22.20 9.72
CA ARG A 140 2.75 -23.47 9.18
C ARG A 140 4.13 -23.33 8.54
N SER A 141 4.38 -22.24 7.82
CA SER A 141 5.61 -22.02 7.06
C SER A 141 6.78 -21.53 7.92
N GLY A 142 6.52 -21.13 9.17
CA GLY A 142 7.52 -20.73 10.16
C GLY A 142 8.02 -21.86 11.08
N ARG A 143 7.60 -23.10 10.85
CA ARG A 143 8.17 -24.32 11.45
C ARG A 143 9.11 -24.99 10.46
#